data_AF-A0A0P1IKJ4-F1
#
_entry.id   AF-A0A0P1IKJ4-F1
#
_cell.length_a   1.000
_cell.length_b   1.000
_cell.length_c   1.000
_cell.angle_alpha   90.00
_cell.angle_beta   90.00
_cell.angle_gamma   90.00
#
_symmetry.space_group_name_H-M   'P 1'
#
loop_
_entity.id
_entity.type
_entity.pdbx_description
1 polymer ?
#
loop_
_entity_poly.entity_id
_entity_poly.type
_entity_poly.pdbx_seq_one_letter_code
_entity_poly.pdbx_strand_id
1 'polypeptide(L)' 'MLEALLPLLIFTLVILVIWLIFSVVGDMARARGHSPWPWWIISLCWSPFGSMLVLWIFFDVVDEGQVWGRVRLSAE' A
#
# COMPACT_ATOMS: atom_id res chain seq x y z
N MET A 1 -12.88 19.76 -30.81
CA MET A 1 -11.71 18.97 -30.39
C MET A 1 -11.46 19.08 -28.88
N LEU A 2 -11.39 20.29 -28.31
CA LEU A 2 -11.19 20.49 -26.86
C LEU A 2 -12.27 19.81 -25.99
N GLU A 3 -13.52 19.83 -26.42
CA GLU A 3 -14.66 19.24 -25.71
C GLU A 3 -14.56 17.71 -25.53
N ALA A 4 -13.86 17.02 -26.41
CA ALA A 4 -13.60 15.58 -26.28
C ALA A 4 -12.32 15.28 -25.47
N LEU A 5 -11.37 16.22 -25.45
CA LEU A 5 -10.11 16.07 -24.72
C LEU A 5 -10.31 16.23 -23.21
N LEU A 6 -11.18 17.15 -22.80
CA LEU A 6 -11.48 17.41 -21.39
C LEU A 6 -12.00 16.16 -20.62
N PRO A 7 -13.04 15.45 -21.08
CA PRO A 7 -13.52 14.25 -20.39
C PRO A 7 -12.48 13.12 -20.37
N LEU A 8 -11.67 12.98 -21.43
CA LEU A 8 -10.59 12.01 -21.47
C LEU A 8 -9.53 12.32 -20.40
N LEU A 9 -9.13 13.59 -20.28
CA LEU A 9 -8.15 14.01 -19.28
C LEU A 9 -8.66 13.80 -17.85
N ILE A 10 -9.94 14.13 -17.59
CA ILE A 10 -10.58 13.87 -16.29
C ILE A 10 -10.60 12.37 -16.00
N PHE A 11 -10.96 11.54 -16.97
CA PHE A 11 -11.00 10.10 -16.81
C PHE A 11 -9.62 9.51 -16.50
N THR A 12 -8.58 9.94 -17.23
CA THR A 12 -7.20 9.55 -16.96
C THR A 12 -6.77 9.99 -15.56
N LEU A 13 -7.10 11.21 -15.15
CA LEU A 13 -6.77 11.72 -13.81
C LEU A 13 -7.42 10.86 -12.72
N VAL A 14 -8.68 10.47 -12.87
CA VAL A 14 -9.38 9.60 -11.91
C VAL A 14 -8.70 8.24 -11.80
N ILE A 15 -8.32 7.64 -12.93
CA ILE A 15 -7.58 6.36 -12.94
C ILE A 15 -6.24 6.50 -12.21
N LEU A 16 -5.51 7.58 -12.47
CA LEU A 16 -4.22 7.85 -11.81
C LEU A 16 -4.38 8.01 -10.30
N VAL A 17 -5.42 8.71 -9.85
CA VAL A 17 -5.72 8.87 -8.42
C VAL A 17 -6.05 7.53 -7.77
N ILE A 18 -6.90 6.71 -8.41
CA ILE A 18 -7.22 5.37 -7.90
C ILE A 18 -5.94 4.52 -7.83
N TRP A 19 -5.15 4.51 -8.90
CA TRP A 19 -3.90 3.77 -8.94
C TRP A 19 -2.95 4.19 -7.82
N LEU A 20 -2.78 5.50 -7.59
CA LEU A 20 -1.94 6.04 -6.52
C LEU A 20 -2.40 5.60 -5.13
N ILE A 21 -3.71 5.62 -4.88
CA ILE A 21 -4.26 5.19 -3.59
C ILE A 21 -3.95 3.70 -3.34
N PHE A 22 -4.17 2.85 -4.35
CA PHE A 22 -3.92 1.41 -4.22
C PHE A 22 -2.43 1.06 -4.19
N SER A 23 -1.56 1.83 -4.86
CA SER A 23 -0.12 1.63 -4.78
C SER A 23 0.38 1.89 -3.36
N VAL A 24 -0.10 2.94 -2.69
CA VAL A 24 0.26 3.25 -1.30
C VAL A 24 -0.14 2.12 -0.35
N VAL A 25 -1.36 1.56 -0.49
CA VAL A 25 -1.77 0.39 0.32
C VAL A 25 -0.78 -0.77 0.15
N GLY A 26 -0.41 -1.07 -1.10
CA GLY A 26 0.50 -2.17 -1.41
C GLY A 26 1.91 -1.95 -0.86
N ASP A 27 2.40 -0.71 -0.90
CA ASP A 27 3.71 -0.35 -0.37
C ASP A 27 3.73 -0.38 1.16
N MET A 28 2.66 0.08 1.83
CA MET A 28 2.51 -0.05 3.27
C MET A 28 2.50 -1.52 3.73
N ALA A 29 1.85 -2.40 2.97
CA ALA A 29 1.84 -3.84 3.25
C ALA A 29 3.24 -4.44 3.09
N ARG A 30 3.98 -4.07 2.02
CA ARG A 30 5.35 -4.54 1.78
C ARG A 30 6.33 -4.09 2.85
N ALA A 31 6.23 -2.83 3.28
CA ALA A 31 7.05 -2.28 4.36
C ALA A 31 6.86 -3.01 5.71
N ARG A 32 5.77 -3.77 5.84
CA ARG A 32 5.42 -4.56 7.04
C ARG A 32 5.64 -6.07 6.83
N GLY A 33 6.28 -6.47 5.73
CA GLY A 33 6.56 -7.87 5.43
C GLY A 33 5.37 -8.69 4.95
N HIS A 34 4.27 -8.05 4.54
CA HIS A 34 3.07 -8.74 4.04
C HIS A 34 2.95 -8.67 2.52
N SER A 35 2.25 -9.64 1.93
CA SER A 35 1.91 -9.60 0.50
C SER A 35 0.83 -8.52 0.25
N PRO A 36 0.92 -7.72 -0.83
CA PRO A 36 -0.06 -6.65 -1.14
C PRO A 36 -1.46 -7.14 -1.50
N TRP A 37 -1.54 -8.35 -2.04
CA TRP A 37 -2.74 -8.87 -2.70
C TRP A 37 -3.98 -8.93 -1.80
N PRO A 38 -3.92 -9.50 -0.59
CA PRO A 38 -5.05 -9.51 0.33
C PRO A 38 -5.49 -8.10 0.72
N TRP A 39 -4.54 -7.18 0.87
CA TRP A 39 -4.82 -5.80 1.27
C TRP A 39 -5.55 -5.00 0.18
N TRP A 40 -5.26 -5.26 -1.09
CA TRP A 40 -6.02 -4.69 -2.20
C TRP A 40 -7.46 -5.20 -2.25
N ILE A 41 -7.68 -6.50 -1.97
CA ILE A 41 -9.03 -7.07 -1.92
C ILE A 41 -9.84 -6.41 -0.78
N ILE A 42 -9.25 -6.29 0.41
CA ILE A 42 -9.91 -5.62 1.54
C ILE A 42 -10.18 -4.14 1.21
N SER A 43 -9.24 -3.47 0.54
CA SER A 43 -9.39 -2.08 0.09
C SER A 43 -10.55 -1.90 -0.89
N LEU A 44 -10.77 -2.86 -1.78
CA LEU A 44 -11.90 -2.88 -2.71
C LEU A 44 -13.24 -3.20 -2.02
N CYS A 45 -13.25 -4.13 -1.06
CA CYS A 45 -14.46 -4.55 -0.36
C CYS A 45 -14.95 -3.52 0.68
N TRP A 46 -14.06 -2.70 1.22
CA TRP A 46 -14.40 -1.72 2.26
C TRP A 46 -13.94 -0.32 1.86
N SER A 47 -12.64 -0.03 1.98
CA SER A 47 -12.06 1.26 1.65
C SER A 47 -10.53 1.16 1.70
N PRO A 48 -9.81 1.71 0.71
CA PRO A 48 -8.36 1.74 0.74
C PRO A 48 -7.82 2.52 1.96
N PHE A 49 -8.49 3.59 2.37
CA PHE A 49 -8.10 4.35 3.56
C PHE A 49 -8.27 3.54 4.85
N GLY A 50 -9.31 2.69 4.92
CA GLY A 50 -9.51 1.77 6.03
C GLY A 50 -8.38 0.74 6.10
N SER A 51 -7.98 0.17 4.97
CA SER A 51 -6.83 -0.74 4.90
C SER A 51 -5.52 -0.07 5.31
N MET A 52 -5.27 1.17 4.88
CA MET A 52 -4.10 1.95 5.32
C MET A 52 -4.09 2.15 6.84
N LEU A 53 -5.22 2.50 7.42
CA LEU A 53 -5.36 2.74 8.87
C LEU A 53 -5.14 1.44 9.66
N VAL A 54 -5.68 0.31 9.19
CA VAL A 54 -5.46 -1.00 9.82
C VAL A 54 -3.98 -1.39 9.74
N LEU A 55 -3.36 -1.26 8.56
CA LEU A 55 -1.93 -1.50 8.40
C LEU A 55 -1.12 -0.60 9.34
N TRP A 56 -1.52 0.65 9.49
CA TRP A 56 -0.80 1.61 10.32
C TRP A 56 -0.92 1.35 11.83
N ILE A 57 -2.10 0.99 12.33
CA ILE A 57 -2.35 0.81 13.77
C ILE A 57 -1.89 -0.56 14.28
N PHE A 58 -2.06 -1.61 13.49
CA PHE A 58 -1.91 -2.99 13.98
C PHE A 58 -0.60 -3.67 13.58
N PHE A 59 0.15 -3.11 12.63
CA PHE A 59 1.34 -3.75 12.07
C PHE A 59 2.52 -2.79 12.06
N ASP A 60 3.59 -3.18 12.76
CA ASP A 60 4.85 -2.46 12.77
C ASP A 60 5.61 -2.61 11.45
N VAL A 61 6.35 -1.56 11.12
CA VAL A 61 7.27 -1.58 9.97
C VAL A 61 8.41 -2.54 10.30
N VAL A 62 8.73 -3.42 9.34
CA VAL A 62 9.86 -4.34 9.50
C VAL A 62 11.13 -3.55 9.28
N ASP A 63 11.84 -3.27 10.37
CA ASP A 63 13.12 -2.58 10.33
C ASP A 63 14.25 -3.60 10.07
N GLU A 64 15.06 -3.37 9.06
CA GLU A 64 16.14 -4.30 8.63
C GLU A 64 17.16 -4.56 9.76
N GLY A 65 17.23 -3.68 10.77
CA GLY A 65 18.06 -3.85 11.97
C GLY A 65 17.68 -5.04 12.87
N GLN A 66 16.43 -5.51 12.84
CA GLN A 66 15.96 -6.63 13.67
C GLN A 66 16.46 -8.00 13.16
N VAL A 67 16.84 -8.10 11.88
CA VAL A 67 17.35 -9.35 11.29
C VAL A 67 18.76 -9.64 11.78
N TRP A 68 19.63 -8.63 11.80
CA TRP A 68 21.03 -8.76 12.23
C TRP A 68 21.18 -8.99 13.74
N GLY A 69 20.29 -8.42 14.57
CA GLY A 69 20.27 -8.65 16.01
C GLY A 69 19.97 -10.11 16.40
N ARG A 70 19.05 -10.77 15.69
CA ARG A 70 18.73 -12.19 15.93
C ARG A 70 19.86 -13.15 15.55
N VAL A 71 20.59 -12.87 14.48
CA VAL A 71 21.73 -13.69 14.05
C VAL A 71 22.88 -13.61 15.06
N ARG A 72 23.12 -12.43 15.65
CA ARG A 72 24.16 -12.24 16.66
C ARG A 72 23.88 -13.03 17.95
N LEU A 73 22.65 -13.00 18.45
CA LEU A 73 22.27 -13.66 19.72
C LEU A 73 22.19 -15.19 19.62
N SER A 74 22.15 -15.76 18.42
CA SER A 74 22.15 -17.21 18.21
C SER A 74 23.57 -17.80 18.12
N ALA A 75 24.60 -16.97 18.07
CA ALA A 75 26.00 -17.38 17.93
C ALA A 75 26.78 -17.35 19.25
N GLU A 76 26.12 -16.97 20.35
CA GLU A 76 26.66 -16.90 21.72
C GLU A 76 26.14 -18.04 22.60
#